data_AF-A0A2M7TUR6-F1
#
_entry.id   AF-A0A2M7TUR6-F1
#
_cell.length_a   1.000
_cell.length_b   1.000
_cell.length_c   1.000
_cell.angle_alpha   90.00
_cell.angle_beta   90.00
_cell.angle_gamma   90.00
#
_symmetry.space_group_name_H-M   'P 1'
#
loop_
_entity.id
_entity.type
_entity.pdbx_description
1 polymer ?
#
loop_
_entity_poly.entity_id
_entity_poly.type
_entity_poly.pdbx_seq_one_letter_code
_entity_poly.pdbx_strand_id
1 'polypeptide(L)'
;MLKRTIITFALVSLFMTPAFSQSSTGGIFLLIPTSAALNGMGELGVGLPYDQPDAAFFNPANGIYGTRGVGIYATAHHERWLPGLADDMSLDYKFLGVSLIPEKYPFQLVLHHQRTFLDAGEQTYTNSEGHVIGT
;
A
#
# COMPACT_ATOMS: atom_id res chain seq x y z
N MET A 1 -33.06 35.21 14.67
CA MET A 1 -32.73 34.16 15.67
C MET A 1 -32.43 32.81 15.02
N LEU A 2 -33.28 32.29 14.12
CA LEU A 2 -33.13 30.98 13.47
C LEU A 2 -31.75 30.71 12.82
N LYS A 3 -31.15 31.68 12.11
CA LYS A 3 -29.82 31.54 11.50
C LYS A 3 -28.70 31.28 12.51
N ARG A 4 -28.75 31.94 13.68
CA ARG A 4 -27.77 31.74 14.75
C ARG A 4 -27.91 30.34 15.34
N THR A 5 -29.14 29.90 15.59
CA THR A 5 -29.41 28.54 16.10
C THR A 5 -28.91 27.46 15.15
N ILE A 6 -29.10 27.62 13.84
CA ILE A 6 -28.60 26.66 12.83
C ILE A 6 -27.07 26.63 12.82
N ILE A 7 -26.40 27.79 12.86
CA ILE A 7 -24.93 27.85 12.91
C ILE A 7 -24.39 27.21 14.18
N THR A 8 -25.00 27.49 15.34
CA THR A 8 -24.62 26.88 16.61
C THR A 8 -24.81 25.37 16.58
N PHE A 9 -25.93 24.89 16.02
CA PHE A 9 -26.18 23.46 15.92
C PHE A 9 -25.18 22.76 14.99
N ALA A 10 -24.86 23.37 13.84
CA ALA A 10 -23.85 22.86 12.92
C ALA A 10 -22.45 22.79 13.56
N LEU A 11 -22.06 23.83 14.30
CA LEU A 11 -20.79 23.84 15.03
C LEU A 11 -20.74 22.75 16.11
N VAL A 12 -21.78 22.62 16.93
CA VAL A 12 -21.86 21.57 17.97
C VAL A 12 -21.81 20.17 17.36
N SER A 13 -22.49 19.95 16.22
CA SER A 13 -22.43 18.65 15.53
C SER A 13 -21.05 18.29 15.00
N LEU A 14 -20.22 19.29 14.66
CA LEU A 14 -18.85 19.09 14.20
C LEU A 14 -17.91 18.61 15.32
N PHE A 15 -18.22 18.95 16.59
CA PHE A 15 -17.45 18.54 17.77
C PHE A 15 -18.01 17.30 18.47
N MET A 16 -19.17 16.79 18.03
CA MET A 16 -19.82 15.59 18.59
C MET A 16 -19.46 14.31 17.83
N THR A 17 -18.69 14.39 16.75
CA THR A 17 -18.14 13.20 16.11
C THR A 17 -17.13 12.56 17.05
N PRO A 18 -17.27 11.28 17.44
CA PRO A 18 -16.22 10.60 18.18
C PRO A 18 -14.94 10.71 17.36
N ALA A 19 -13.85 11.17 17.98
CA ALA A 19 -12.53 11.04 17.42
C ALA A 19 -12.28 9.53 17.28
N PHE A 20 -12.59 8.97 16.12
CA PHE A 20 -12.27 7.60 15.81
C PHE A 20 -10.76 7.48 16.03
N SER A 21 -10.36 6.72 17.06
CA SER A 21 -8.98 6.24 17.17
C SER A 21 -8.60 5.76 15.78
N GLN A 22 -7.52 6.31 15.21
CA GLN A 22 -7.00 5.79 13.96
C GLN A 22 -6.86 4.27 14.12
N SER A 23 -7.32 3.54 13.11
CA SER A 23 -7.37 2.07 13.12
C SER A 23 -6.08 1.50 13.73
N SER A 24 -6.19 0.66 14.76
CA SER A 24 -5.06 -0.07 15.34
C SER A 24 -4.65 -1.22 14.40
N THR A 25 -4.31 -0.90 13.16
CA THR A 25 -3.86 -1.87 12.17
C THR A 25 -2.44 -2.28 12.52
N GLY A 26 -2.21 -3.57 12.78
CA GLY A 26 -0.87 -4.08 13.16
C GLY A 26 0.19 -4.04 12.04
N GLY A 27 -0.22 -3.76 10.80
CA GLY A 27 0.66 -3.66 9.64
C GLY A 27 0.39 -2.41 8.80
N ILE A 28 0.55 -1.23 9.40
CA ILE A 28 0.36 0.07 8.70
C ILE A 28 1.19 0.17 7.42
N PHE A 29 2.35 -0.48 7.37
CA PHE A 29 3.20 -0.46 6.17
C PHE A 29 2.56 -1.11 4.94
N LEU A 30 1.55 -1.97 5.11
CA LEU A 30 0.77 -2.52 3.99
C LEU A 30 -0.16 -1.49 3.33
N LEU A 31 -0.31 -0.30 3.92
CA LEU A 31 -1.02 0.81 3.30
C LEU A 31 -0.09 1.64 2.41
N ILE A 32 1.22 1.38 2.44
CA ILE A 32 2.18 2.11 1.60
C ILE A 32 2.14 1.47 0.21
N PRO A 33 1.83 2.25 -0.83
CA PRO A 33 1.78 1.74 -2.20
C PRO A 33 3.17 1.29 -2.66
N THR A 34 3.24 0.13 -3.30
CA THR A 34 4.50 -0.51 -3.72
C THR A 34 4.91 -0.20 -5.16
N SER A 35 4.19 0.70 -5.84
CA SER A 35 4.41 1.07 -7.24
C SER A 35 4.52 2.57 -7.38
N ALA A 36 5.67 3.04 -7.86
CA ALA A 36 5.90 4.46 -8.14
C ALA A 36 4.85 5.03 -9.11
N ALA A 37 4.44 4.25 -10.12
CA ALA A 37 3.46 4.69 -11.12
C ALA A 37 2.06 4.84 -10.51
N LEU A 38 1.55 3.82 -9.82
CA LEU A 38 0.22 3.89 -9.19
C LEU A 38 0.20 4.90 -8.04
N ASN A 39 1.31 5.08 -7.33
CA ASN A 39 1.48 6.10 -6.31
C ASN A 39 1.39 7.51 -6.93
N GLY A 40 2.12 7.77 -8.03
CA GLY A 40 2.03 9.03 -8.78
C GLY A 40 0.64 9.31 -9.36
N MET A 41 -0.19 8.28 -9.53
CA MET A 41 -1.58 8.39 -9.97
C MET A 41 -2.58 8.57 -8.81
N GLY A 42 -2.12 8.65 -7.56
CA GLY A 42 -2.98 8.78 -6.39
C GLY A 42 -3.63 7.46 -5.97
N GLU A 43 -2.89 6.35 -6.07
CA GLU A 43 -3.26 5.03 -5.56
C GLU A 43 -4.54 4.44 -6.20
N LEU A 44 -4.84 4.83 -7.45
CA LEU A 44 -6.04 4.43 -8.18
C LEU A 44 -6.05 2.95 -8.65
N GLY A 45 -5.06 2.16 -8.23
CA GLY A 45 -4.83 0.78 -8.66
C GLY A 45 -5.96 -0.21 -8.34
N VAL A 46 -6.96 0.18 -7.54
CA VAL A 46 -8.13 -0.68 -7.28
C VAL A 46 -9.05 -0.75 -8.51
N GLY A 47 -9.36 0.41 -9.11
CA GLY A 47 -10.40 0.55 -10.14
C GLY A 47 -9.88 0.91 -11.53
N LEU A 48 -8.63 1.37 -11.64
CA LEU A 48 -7.98 1.60 -12.93
C LEU A 48 -7.43 0.26 -13.45
N PRO A 49 -7.87 -0.23 -14.62
CA PRO A 49 -7.23 -1.38 -15.25
C PRO A 49 -5.76 -1.06 -15.55
N TYR A 50 -4.85 -1.82 -14.95
CA TYR A 50 -3.41 -1.60 -15.10
C TYR A 50 -2.71 -2.90 -15.47
N ASP A 51 -1.90 -2.87 -16.52
CA ASP A 51 -1.29 -4.06 -17.14
C ASP A 51 0.05 -4.45 -16.50
N GLN A 52 0.44 -3.79 -15.40
CA GLN A 52 1.64 -4.13 -14.65
C GLN A 52 1.31 -5.00 -13.44
N PRO A 53 2.22 -5.91 -13.04
CA PRO A 53 1.96 -6.83 -11.93
C PRO A 53 1.77 -6.16 -10.57
N ASP A 54 2.24 -4.91 -10.41
CA ASP A 54 2.09 -4.15 -9.17
C ASP A 54 0.64 -3.76 -8.87
N ALA A 55 -0.25 -3.79 -9.86
CA ALA A 55 -1.69 -3.60 -9.66
C ALA A 55 -2.28 -4.63 -8.68
N ALA A 56 -1.69 -5.82 -8.63
CA ALA A 56 -2.12 -6.91 -7.77
C ALA A 56 -2.03 -6.56 -6.27
N PHE A 57 -1.16 -5.61 -5.88
CA PHE A 57 -1.08 -5.10 -4.52
C PHE A 57 -2.39 -4.41 -4.09
N PHE A 58 -2.96 -3.60 -4.99
CA PHE A 58 -4.19 -2.86 -4.72
C PHE A 58 -5.44 -3.72 -4.88
N ASN A 59 -5.45 -4.57 -5.91
CA ASN A 59 -6.56 -5.46 -6.19
C ASN A 59 -6.04 -6.68 -6.96
N PRO A 60 -6.02 -7.89 -6.36
CA PRO A 60 -5.55 -9.11 -7.01
C PRO A 60 -6.33 -9.50 -8.28
N ALA A 61 -7.55 -8.99 -8.44
CA ALA A 61 -8.38 -9.14 -9.63
C ALA A 61 -8.22 -7.96 -10.62
N ASN A 62 -7.50 -6.90 -10.24
CA ASN A 62 -7.12 -5.84 -11.14
C ASN A 62 -5.99 -6.31 -12.05
N GLY A 63 -6.09 -5.90 -13.30
CA GLY A 63 -4.97 -5.95 -14.21
C GLY A 63 -4.84 -7.29 -14.90
N ILE A 64 -5.13 -7.25 -16.19
CA ILE A 64 -4.75 -8.26 -17.17
C ILE A 64 -3.26 -8.04 -17.44
N TYR A 65 -2.37 -8.46 -16.55
CA TYR A 65 -0.94 -8.55 -16.84
C TYR A 65 -0.70 -9.91 -17.52
N GLY A 66 -0.63 -9.86 -18.85
CA GLY A 66 -0.78 -11.06 -19.66
C GLY A 66 -0.80 -10.77 -21.15
N THR A 67 0.20 -11.24 -21.89
CA THR A 67 0.06 -11.47 -23.33
C THR A 67 -0.85 -12.66 -23.58
N ARG A 68 -1.49 -12.70 -24.75
CA ARG A 68 -2.20 -13.93 -25.19
C ARG A 68 -1.23 -15.11 -25.17
N GLY A 69 -1.73 -16.25 -24.70
CA GLY A 69 -0.95 -17.46 -24.46
C GLY A 69 -0.62 -17.64 -22.98
N VAL A 70 0.56 -18.22 -22.73
CA VAL A 70 1.11 -18.39 -21.38
C VAL A 70 2.16 -17.32 -21.15
N GLY A 71 2.03 -16.58 -20.05
CA GLY A 71 2.95 -15.52 -19.68
C GLY A 71 3.49 -15.72 -18.27
N ILE A 72 4.74 -15.34 -18.04
CA ILE A 72 5.38 -15.29 -16.72
C ILE A 72 5.79 -13.84 -16.47
N TYR A 73 5.43 -13.31 -15.29
CA TYR A 73 5.69 -11.92 -14.91
C TYR A 73 6.36 -11.89 -13.55
N ALA A 74 7.36 -11.03 -13.42
CA ALA A 74 8.01 -10.76 -12.15
C ALA A 74 8.38 -9.29 -12.06
N THR A 75 8.28 -8.74 -10.86
CA THR A 75 8.70 -7.37 -10.54
C THR A 75 9.18 -7.32 -9.10
N ALA A 76 10.12 -6.44 -8.85
CA ALA A 76 10.70 -6.22 -7.54
C ALA A 76 10.97 -4.74 -7.36
N HIS A 77 10.47 -4.18 -6.26
CA HIS A 77 10.65 -2.79 -5.88
C HIS A 77 11.34 -2.72 -4.52
N HIS A 78 12.17 -1.70 -4.37
CA HIS A 78 12.85 -1.37 -3.13
C HIS A 78 12.76 0.14 -2.95
N GLU A 79 12.18 0.56 -1.84
CA GLU A 79 11.96 1.97 -1.52
C GLU A 79 12.54 2.30 -0.15
N ARG A 80 13.33 3.37 -0.05
CA ARG A 80 13.75 3.90 1.26
C ARG A 80 12.53 4.54 1.92
N TRP A 81 12.20 4.10 3.14
CA TRP A 81 10.99 4.56 3.82
C TRP A 81 11.34 5.41 5.04
N LEU A 82 10.69 6.58 5.14
CA LEU A 82 10.93 7.61 6.17
C LEU A 82 12.44 7.89 6.42
N PRO A 83 13.19 8.37 5.41
CA PRO A 83 14.62 8.64 5.55
C PRO A 83 14.95 9.73 6.60
N GLY A 84 13.95 10.47 7.08
CA GLY A 84 14.08 11.41 8.19
C GLY A 84 13.92 10.80 9.58
N LEU A 85 13.47 9.54 9.67
CA LEU A 85 13.32 8.80 10.93
C LEU A 85 14.50 7.84 11.15
N ALA A 86 14.81 7.02 10.14
CA ALA A 86 15.95 6.12 10.10
C ALA A 86 16.56 6.15 8.70
N ASP A 87 17.89 6.03 8.59
CA ASP A 87 18.60 6.19 7.32
C ASP A 87 18.59 4.93 6.45
N ASP A 88 18.39 3.76 7.05
CA ASP A 88 18.46 2.45 6.39
C ASP A 88 17.14 1.65 6.41
N MET A 89 16.05 2.25 6.89
CA MET A 89 14.72 1.65 6.81
C MET A 89 14.22 1.58 5.35
N SER A 90 13.67 0.43 4.96
CA SER A 90 13.21 0.20 3.58
C SER A 90 11.99 -0.69 3.46
N LEU A 91 11.18 -0.44 2.43
CA LEU A 91 10.05 -1.25 2.04
C LEU A 91 10.38 -1.99 0.73
N ASP A 92 10.36 -3.31 0.78
CA ASP A 92 10.54 -4.18 -0.37
C ASP A 92 9.20 -4.78 -0.80
N TYR A 93 8.98 -4.80 -2.11
CA TYR A 93 7.87 -5.53 -2.72
C TYR A 93 8.37 -6.46 -3.81
N LYS A 94 7.84 -7.68 -3.84
CA LYS A 94 8.15 -8.67 -4.87
C LYS A 94 6.87 -9.33 -5.35
N PHE A 95 6.78 -9.52 -6.65
CA PHE A 95 5.69 -10.23 -7.30
C PHE A 95 6.26 -11.27 -8.27
N LEU A 96 5.62 -12.44 -8.30
CA LEU A 96 5.81 -13.47 -9.32
C LEU A 96 4.45 -14.03 -9.72
N GLY A 97 4.17 -14.07 -11.02
CA GLY A 97 2.90 -14.55 -11.53
C GLY A 97 3.01 -15.32 -12.83
N VAL A 98 2.05 -16.22 -13.04
CA VAL A 98 1.83 -16.96 -14.28
C VAL A 98 0.41 -16.67 -14.74
N SER A 99 0.26 -16.35 -16.02
CA SER A 99 -1.03 -16.11 -16.67
C SER A 99 -1.28 -17.12 -17.79
N LEU A 100 -2.54 -17.49 -17.98
CA LEU A 100 -3.05 -18.19 -19.15
C LEU A 100 -4.21 -17.38 -19.72
N ILE A 101 -4.00 -16.84 -20.92
CA ILE A 101 -5.00 -16.09 -21.68
C ILE A 101 -5.15 -16.77 -23.05
N PRO A 102 -6.09 -17.73 -23.20
CA PRO A 102 -6.26 -18.45 -24.45
C PRO A 102 -6.63 -17.50 -25.60
N GLU A 103 -6.08 -17.74 -26.79
CA GLU A 103 -6.36 -16.90 -27.96
C GLU A 103 -7.83 -16.94 -28.41
N LYS A 104 -8.50 -18.08 -28.18
CA LYS A 104 -9.82 -18.39 -28.75
C LYS A 104 -10.95 -18.44 -27.73
N TYR A 105 -10.67 -18.46 -26.44
CA TYR A 105 -11.68 -18.64 -25.39
C TYR A 105 -11.76 -17.39 -24.48
N PRO A 106 -12.97 -16.95 -24.09
CA PRO A 106 -13.16 -15.72 -23.33
C PRO A 106 -12.99 -15.95 -21.82
N PHE A 107 -11.86 -16.54 -21.42
CA PHE A 107 -11.50 -16.64 -20.02
C PHE A 107 -10.03 -16.27 -19.83
N GLN A 108 -9.68 -15.95 -18.59
CA GLN A 108 -8.31 -15.68 -18.18
C GLN A 108 -8.09 -16.33 -16.82
N LEU A 109 -6.91 -16.91 -16.65
CA LEU A 109 -6.43 -17.39 -15.37
C LEU A 109 -5.12 -16.69 -15.05
N VAL A 110 -5.02 -16.18 -13.83
CA VAL A 110 -3.78 -15.61 -13.29
C VAL A 110 -3.57 -16.22 -11.92
N LEU A 111 -2.38 -16.79 -11.72
CA LEU A 111 -1.91 -17.26 -10.43
C LEU A 111 -0.67 -16.45 -10.08
N HIS A 112 -0.66 -15.83 -8.91
CA HIS A 112 0.48 -15.05 -8.48
C HIS A 112 0.77 -15.19 -6.99
N HIS A 113 2.00 -14.86 -6.65
CA HIS A 113 2.49 -14.70 -5.30
C HIS A 113 3.09 -13.30 -5.19
N GLN A 114 2.72 -12.57 -4.14
CA GLN A 114 3.28 -11.28 -3.81
C GLN A 114 3.78 -11.27 -2.36
N ARG A 115 4.86 -10.53 -2.10
CA ARG A 115 5.45 -10.35 -0.78
C ARG A 115 5.81 -8.87 -0.58
N THR A 116 5.31 -8.31 0.51
CA THR A 116 5.68 -6.99 1.02
C THR A 116 6.47 -7.18 2.30
N PHE A 117 7.64 -6.57 2.40
CA PHE A 117 8.52 -6.71 3.54
C PHE A 117 9.04 -5.33 3.96
N LEU A 118 8.79 -4.97 5.21
CA LEU A 118 9.38 -3.79 5.83
C LEU A 118 10.65 -4.23 6.58
N ASP A 119 11.79 -3.73 6.12
CA ASP A 119 13.01 -3.73 6.91
C ASP A 119 13.01 -2.48 7.79
N ALA A 120 13.07 -2.66 9.11
CA ALA A 120 13.06 -1.56 10.07
C ALA A 120 14.42 -0.83 10.15
N GLY A 121 15.45 -1.34 9.46
CA GLY A 121 16.81 -0.83 9.57
C GLY A 121 17.50 -1.27 10.86
N GLU A 122 18.70 -0.76 11.07
CA GLU A 122 19.53 -1.02 12.25
C GLU A 122 18.84 -0.45 13.51
N GLN A 123 18.66 -1.31 14.51
CA GLN A 123 18.05 -0.93 15.77
C GLN A 123 19.14 -0.68 16.81
N THR A 124 19.15 0.53 17.37
CA THR A 124 20.10 0.88 18.45
C THR A 124 19.41 0.86 19.80
N TYR A 125 19.94 0.08 20.74
CA TYR A 125 19.41 0.05 22.10
C TYR A 125 19.86 1.29 22.86
N THR A 126 18.90 1.95 23.48
CA THR A 126 19.13 3.17 24.26
C THR A 126 18.62 2.97 25.67
N ASN A 127 19.39 3.42 26.67
CA ASN A 127 18.93 3.43 28.06
C ASN A 127 17.96 4.59 28.32
N SER A 128 17.42 4.68 29.54
CA SER A 128 16.45 5.73 29.91
C SER A 128 17.00 7.17 29.85
N GLU A 129 18.32 7.34 29.78
CA GLU A 129 18.99 8.64 29.69
C GLU A 129 19.33 9.03 28.24
N GLY A 130 19.00 8.18 27.25
CA GLY A 130 19.36 8.45 25.86
C GLY A 130 20.75 7.95 25.45
N HIS A 131 21.47 7.23 26.32
CA HIS A 131 22.78 6.68 25.99
C HIS A 131 22.64 5.36 25.22
N VAL A 132 23.38 5.25 24.11
CA VAL A 132 23.49 4.03 23.31
C VAL A 132 24.22 2.96 24.11
N ILE A 133 23.61 1.79 24.23
CA ILE A 133 24.14 0.63 24.97
C ILE A 133 24.41 -0.60 24.09
N GLY A 134 24.13 -0.49 22.78
CA GLY A 134 24.43 -1.51 21.79
C GLY A 134 23.62 -1.35 20.51
N THR A 135 23.89 -2.25 19.55
CA THR A 135 23.12 -2.51 18.33
C THR A 135 22.82 -3.99 18.23
#